data_AF-A0A6L9ZVY6-F1
#
_entry.id   AF-A0A6L9ZVY6-F1
#
_cell.length_a   1.000
_cell.length_b   1.000
_cell.length_c   1.000
_cell.angle_alpha   90.00
_cell.angle_beta   90.00
_cell.angle_gamma   90.00
#
_symmetry.space_group_name_H-M   'P 1'
#
loop_
_entity.id
_entity.type
_entity.pdbx_description
1 polymer ?
#
loop_
_entity_poly.entity_id
_entity_poly.type
_entity_poly.pdbx_seq_one_letter_code
_entity_poly.pdbx_strand_id
1 'polypeptide(L)'
;MKINICTKICLAFAFCLGISLTINNPANAKPKPRLLCEIKEELCQRKEQNVCIEKESCSEKTKTVVKEAPPIIRPNEFYCDRGKNGIPTTFVKTPQGTYPVIRWVSNYFLSAGYSPLTRCRQVSDKFQFFYDDGRLDYITTGIVNRQPVICVSSRKGGPCQGVLFTLKPQQNASETVQQLFDIRVGASTGPLYESGSRFYLNFNDYIEGLFNN
;
A
#
# COMPACT_ATOMS: atom_id res chain seq x y z
N MET A 1 -18.00 23.00 -48.89
CA MET A 1 -18.00 24.23 -48.08
C MET A 1 -19.34 24.38 -47.37
N LYS A 2 -19.41 23.98 -46.10
CA LYS A 2 -20.51 24.27 -45.16
C LYS A 2 -19.87 24.38 -43.78
N ILE A 3 -19.83 25.59 -43.23
CA ILE A 3 -19.26 25.90 -41.91
C ILE A 3 -20.43 25.99 -40.93
N ASN A 4 -20.31 25.26 -39.83
CA ASN A 4 -21.40 24.94 -38.91
C ASN A 4 -21.57 26.02 -37.82
N ILE A 5 -22.81 26.20 -37.36
CA ILE A 5 -23.35 27.43 -36.74
C ILE A 5 -22.88 27.72 -35.30
N CYS A 6 -22.11 26.83 -34.68
CA CYS A 6 -21.66 26.96 -33.28
C CYS A 6 -20.54 27.98 -33.06
N THR A 7 -19.82 28.42 -34.09
CA THR A 7 -18.66 29.32 -33.92
C THR A 7 -19.04 30.79 -33.78
N LYS A 8 -20.28 31.18 -34.09
CA LYS A 8 -20.74 32.58 -34.04
C LYS A 8 -21.25 33.07 -32.68
N ILE A 9 -21.55 32.17 -31.74
CA ILE A 9 -22.17 32.57 -30.46
C ILE A 9 -21.13 32.79 -29.34
N CYS A 10 -19.97 32.13 -29.39
CA CYS A 10 -18.91 32.33 -28.38
C CYS A 10 -18.20 33.70 -28.45
N LEU A 11 -18.41 34.50 -29.50
CA LEU A 11 -17.74 35.79 -29.68
C LEU A 11 -18.56 37.00 -29.19
N ALA A 12 -19.78 36.81 -28.70
CA ALA A 12 -20.68 37.94 -28.38
C ALA A 12 -20.77 38.32 -26.89
N PHE A 13 -20.13 37.63 -25.94
CA PHE A 13 -20.27 37.93 -24.50
C PHE A 13 -18.98 38.36 -23.77
N ALA A 14 -17.83 38.42 -24.44
CA ALA A 14 -16.55 38.74 -23.80
C ALA A 14 -16.12 40.23 -23.85
N PHE A 15 -16.91 41.13 -24.45
CA PHE A 15 -16.52 42.53 -24.65
C PHE A 15 -17.06 43.56 -23.65
N CYS A 16 -17.75 43.14 -22.58
CA CYS A 16 -18.23 44.06 -21.53
C CYS A 16 -17.33 44.17 -20.27
N LEU A 17 -16.19 43.47 -20.20
CA LEU A 17 -15.35 43.46 -18.98
C LEU A 17 -13.87 43.87 -19.16
N GLY A 18 -13.47 44.39 -20.33
CA GLY A 18 -12.16 45.07 -20.45
C GLY A 18 -10.91 44.24 -20.12
N ILE A 19 -10.96 42.91 -20.26
CA ILE A 19 -9.78 42.05 -20.05
C ILE A 19 -9.03 41.90 -21.38
N SER A 20 -7.80 42.40 -21.42
CA SER A 20 -6.86 42.18 -22.51
C SER A 20 -6.24 40.78 -22.36
N LEU A 21 -6.54 39.86 -23.29
CA LEU A 21 -5.88 38.56 -23.39
C LEU A 21 -5.11 38.51 -24.70
N THR A 22 -3.78 38.53 -24.62
CA THR A 22 -2.88 38.26 -25.75
C THR A 22 -2.91 36.77 -26.08
N ILE A 23 -3.28 36.47 -27.32
CA ILE A 23 -3.36 35.14 -27.92
C ILE A 23 -1.97 34.76 -28.43
N ASN A 24 -1.39 33.67 -27.90
CA ASN A 24 -0.31 32.94 -28.57
C ASN A 24 -0.89 31.63 -29.10
N ASN A 25 -0.95 31.51 -30.43
CA ASN A 25 -1.44 30.36 -31.18
C ASN A 25 -0.29 29.34 -31.46
N PRO A 26 -0.57 28.03 -31.62
CA PRO A 26 0.40 26.96 -31.57
C PRO A 26 0.84 26.49 -32.96
N ALA A 27 2.00 25.82 -33.03
CA ALA A 27 2.30 24.88 -34.11
C ALA A 27 3.37 23.85 -33.66
N ASN A 28 2.95 22.58 -33.71
CA ASN A 28 3.68 21.44 -34.26
C ASN A 28 5.02 20.99 -33.64
N ALA A 29 5.04 19.77 -33.08
CA ALA A 29 5.74 18.62 -33.67
C ALA A 29 6.17 17.58 -32.62
N LYS A 30 5.91 16.31 -32.93
CA LYS A 30 6.56 15.14 -32.36
C LYS A 30 7.28 14.42 -33.50
N PRO A 31 8.54 13.99 -33.31
CA PRO A 31 8.85 12.59 -33.64
C PRO A 31 9.75 11.89 -32.59
N LYS A 32 9.86 10.57 -32.76
CA LYS A 32 10.47 9.50 -31.94
C LYS A 32 11.88 9.14 -32.53
N PRO A 33 12.55 8.02 -32.18
CA PRO A 33 13.39 7.62 -31.02
C PRO A 33 14.93 7.48 -31.32
N ARG A 34 15.69 7.06 -30.29
CA ARG A 34 16.88 6.16 -30.31
C ARG A 34 18.30 6.78 -30.47
N LEU A 35 19.14 6.49 -29.46
CA LEU A 35 20.61 6.37 -29.41
C LEU A 35 21.48 7.20 -30.36
N LEU A 36 22.30 8.08 -29.79
CA LEU A 36 23.68 8.29 -30.25
C LEU A 36 24.55 8.77 -29.08
N CYS A 37 25.23 7.82 -28.42
CA CYS A 37 26.49 8.13 -27.76
C CYS A 37 27.50 8.41 -28.87
N GLU A 38 27.78 9.69 -29.12
CA GLU A 38 28.94 10.14 -29.90
C GLU A 38 29.46 11.40 -29.19
N ILE A 39 30.27 11.18 -28.15
CA ILE A 39 31.09 12.25 -27.57
C ILE A 39 32.21 12.52 -28.58
N LYS A 40 32.14 13.66 -29.24
CA LYS A 40 33.19 14.15 -30.15
C LYS A 40 34.46 14.49 -29.39
N GLU A 41 35.56 14.05 -29.95
CA GLU A 41 36.93 13.95 -29.40
C GLU A 41 37.75 15.26 -29.49
N GLU A 42 37.13 16.44 -29.34
CA GLU A 42 37.80 17.72 -29.67
C GLU A 42 37.91 18.74 -28.52
N LEU A 43 37.82 18.32 -27.26
CA LEU A 43 38.04 19.20 -26.10
C LEU A 43 39.34 18.93 -25.32
N CYS A 44 40.24 18.07 -25.81
CA CYS A 44 41.47 17.76 -25.11
C CYS A 44 42.71 17.97 -26.00
N GLN A 45 43.12 19.22 -26.20
CA GLN A 45 44.47 19.55 -26.68
C GLN A 45 45.04 20.78 -25.97
N ARG A 46 46.28 20.59 -25.48
CA ARG A 46 47.30 21.53 -24.97
C ARG A 46 47.21 21.92 -23.48
N LYS A 47 48.23 21.72 -22.63
CA LYS A 47 49.70 21.58 -22.85
C LYS A 47 50.33 20.62 -21.84
N GLU A 48 51.37 19.91 -22.30
CA GLU A 48 52.35 19.20 -21.48
C GLU A 48 53.14 20.15 -20.58
N GLN A 49 53.33 19.75 -19.32
CA GLN A 49 54.57 19.99 -18.58
C GLN A 49 54.73 18.89 -17.52
N ASN A 50 55.50 17.89 -17.91
CA ASN A 50 56.47 17.08 -17.15
C ASN A 50 56.52 17.33 -15.63
N VAL A 51 56.29 16.27 -14.84
CA VAL A 51 57.20 15.71 -13.82
C VAL A 51 56.45 14.53 -13.18
N CYS A 52 56.94 13.31 -13.40
CA CYS A 52 56.53 12.16 -12.61
C CYS A 52 57.27 12.24 -11.26
N ILE A 53 56.56 12.52 -10.17
CA ILE A 53 57.06 12.18 -8.83
C ILE A 53 56.49 10.82 -8.45
N GLU A 54 57.42 9.94 -8.12
CA GLU A 54 57.23 8.61 -7.58
C GLU A 54 56.26 8.55 -6.38
N LYS A 55 55.47 7.46 -6.40
CA LYS A 55 54.83 6.78 -5.27
C LYS A 55 53.60 7.45 -4.67
N GLU A 56 52.44 7.04 -5.18
CA GLU A 56 51.35 6.66 -4.30
C GLU A 56 50.60 5.44 -4.86
N SER A 57 50.40 4.50 -3.95
CA SER A 57 49.92 3.14 -4.13
C SER A 57 48.58 3.07 -4.88
N CYS A 58 48.51 2.24 -5.93
CA CYS A 58 47.22 1.79 -6.46
C CYS A 58 46.49 1.04 -5.35
N SER A 59 45.46 1.67 -4.75
CA SER A 59 44.52 0.98 -3.87
C SER A 59 43.77 -0.06 -4.69
N GLU A 60 44.15 -1.31 -4.49
CA GLU A 60 43.50 -2.50 -5.01
C GLU A 60 42.03 -2.48 -4.59
N LYS A 61 41.13 -2.39 -5.58
CA LYS A 61 39.68 -2.47 -5.36
C LYS A 61 39.36 -3.81 -4.71
N THR A 62 39.21 -3.78 -3.40
CA THR A 62 38.81 -4.94 -2.60
C THR A 62 37.37 -5.25 -2.99
N LYS A 63 37.18 -6.38 -3.67
CA LYS A 63 35.89 -6.89 -4.10
C LYS A 63 35.06 -7.18 -2.85
N THR A 64 34.20 -6.26 -2.44
CA THR A 64 33.25 -6.45 -1.35
C THR A 64 32.27 -7.54 -1.75
N VAL A 65 32.47 -8.73 -1.19
CA VAL A 65 31.50 -9.83 -1.26
C VAL A 65 30.32 -9.40 -0.38
N VAL A 66 29.33 -8.76 -0.99
CA VAL A 66 28.03 -8.52 -0.37
C VAL A 66 27.41 -9.90 -0.18
N LYS A 67 27.37 -10.39 1.07
CA LYS A 67 26.55 -11.56 1.42
C LYS A 67 25.10 -11.15 1.18
N GLU A 68 24.54 -11.58 0.06
CA GLU A 68 23.12 -11.41 -0.22
C GLU A 68 22.33 -12.09 0.90
N ALA A 69 21.50 -11.32 1.59
CA ALA A 69 20.65 -11.87 2.63
C ALA A 69 19.72 -12.91 2.00
N PRO A 70 19.48 -14.06 2.65
CA PRO A 70 18.58 -15.07 2.11
C PRO A 70 17.20 -14.46 1.81
N PRO A 71 16.52 -14.91 0.75
CA PRO A 71 15.22 -14.38 0.39
C PRO A 71 14.22 -14.63 1.53
N ILE A 72 13.50 -13.58 1.93
CA ILE A 72 12.42 -13.70 2.90
C ILE A 72 11.24 -14.41 2.22
N ILE A 73 10.96 -15.65 2.62
CA ILE A 73 9.84 -16.43 2.08
C ILE A 73 8.56 -16.07 2.85
N ARG A 74 7.52 -15.71 2.10
CA ARG A 74 6.20 -15.36 2.62
C ARG A 74 5.14 -16.25 1.95
N PRO A 75 4.88 -17.44 2.51
CA PRO A 75 4.10 -18.46 1.82
C PRO A 75 2.58 -18.21 1.85
N ASN A 76 2.11 -17.20 2.60
CA ASN A 76 0.68 -16.96 2.76
C ASN A 76 0.13 -16.01 1.68
N GLU A 77 -1.08 -16.28 1.23
CA GLU A 77 -1.81 -15.46 0.25
C GLU A 77 -3.18 -15.07 0.82
N PHE A 78 -3.47 -13.78 0.86
CA PHE A 78 -4.74 -13.20 1.28
C PHE A 78 -5.58 -12.81 0.07
N TYR A 79 -6.82 -13.27 0.05
CA TYR A 79 -7.72 -13.00 -1.07
C TYR A 79 -9.18 -12.98 -0.62
N CYS A 80 -10.03 -12.39 -1.46
CA CYS A 80 -11.47 -12.37 -1.26
C CYS A 80 -12.14 -13.41 -2.14
N ASP A 81 -12.98 -14.27 -1.57
CA ASP A 81 -13.84 -15.18 -2.33
C ASP A 81 -15.19 -15.41 -1.64
N ARG A 82 -16.08 -16.16 -2.29
CA ARG A 82 -17.35 -16.61 -1.73
C ARG A 82 -17.12 -17.72 -0.73
N GLY A 83 -17.44 -17.45 0.53
CA GLY A 83 -17.46 -18.46 1.58
C GLY A 83 -18.80 -19.19 1.65
N LYS A 84 -19.07 -19.77 2.84
CA LYS A 84 -20.34 -20.45 3.15
C LYS A 84 -21.53 -19.54 2.84
N ASN A 85 -22.57 -20.11 2.23
CA ASN A 85 -23.80 -19.40 1.85
C ASN A 85 -23.59 -18.19 0.94
N GLY A 86 -22.48 -18.15 0.18
CA GLY A 86 -22.17 -17.05 -0.74
C GLY A 86 -21.69 -15.76 -0.04
N ILE A 87 -21.43 -15.80 1.27
CA ILE A 87 -20.95 -14.64 2.03
C ILE A 87 -19.54 -14.28 1.57
N PRO A 88 -19.28 -13.05 1.10
CA PRO A 88 -17.93 -12.60 0.77
C PRO A 88 -17.02 -12.74 1.99
N THR A 89 -15.91 -13.44 1.83
CA THR A 89 -15.01 -13.81 2.93
C THR A 89 -13.56 -13.53 2.51
N THR A 90 -12.83 -12.85 3.40
CA THR A 90 -11.37 -12.75 3.30
C THR A 90 -10.80 -14.08 3.78
N PHE A 91 -10.04 -14.74 2.92
CA PHE A 91 -9.33 -15.98 3.19
C PHE A 91 -7.83 -15.75 3.29
N VAL A 92 -7.17 -16.64 4.01
CA VAL A 92 -5.73 -16.84 3.95
C VAL A 92 -5.47 -18.25 3.43
N LYS A 93 -4.66 -18.36 2.37
CA LYS A 93 -4.11 -19.61 1.89
C LYS A 93 -2.70 -19.74 2.43
N THR A 94 -2.44 -20.82 3.14
CA THR A 94 -1.14 -21.20 3.70
C THR A 94 -0.72 -22.54 3.10
N PRO A 95 0.53 -23.00 3.33
CA PRO A 95 0.93 -24.35 2.95
C PRO A 95 0.05 -25.47 3.54
N GLN A 96 -0.60 -25.21 4.68
CA GLN A 96 -1.42 -26.18 5.41
C GLN A 96 -2.88 -26.20 4.93
N GLY A 97 -3.36 -25.13 4.29
CA GLY A 97 -4.74 -25.08 3.84
C GLY A 97 -5.24 -23.67 3.56
N THR A 98 -6.55 -23.55 3.39
CA THR A 98 -7.24 -22.27 3.20
C THR A 98 -8.21 -22.04 4.36
N TYR A 99 -8.07 -20.91 5.03
CA TYR A 99 -8.82 -20.59 6.25
C TYR A 99 -9.55 -19.25 6.15
N PRO A 100 -10.81 -19.15 6.62
CA PRO A 100 -11.54 -17.90 6.62
C PRO A 100 -11.06 -16.97 7.74
N VAL A 101 -10.70 -15.73 7.38
CA VAL A 101 -10.22 -14.69 8.32
C VAL A 101 -11.35 -13.74 8.69
N ILE A 102 -12.10 -13.21 7.70
CA ILE A 102 -13.19 -12.26 7.93
C ILE A 102 -14.39 -12.60 7.06
N ARG A 103 -15.57 -12.75 7.67
CA ARG A 103 -16.85 -12.88 6.95
C ARG A 103 -17.58 -11.54 6.90
N TRP A 104 -17.82 -11.03 5.70
CA TRP A 104 -18.43 -9.72 5.49
C TRP A 104 -19.95 -9.84 5.40
N VAL A 105 -20.63 -9.69 6.53
CA VAL A 105 -22.10 -9.85 6.61
C VAL A 105 -22.88 -8.52 6.74
N SER A 106 -22.21 -7.44 7.12
CA SER A 106 -22.90 -6.18 7.42
C SER A 106 -22.99 -5.24 6.21
N ASN A 107 -24.21 -4.77 5.94
CA ASN A 107 -24.51 -3.76 4.93
C ASN A 107 -24.40 -2.31 5.44
N TYR A 108 -23.86 -2.08 6.63
CA TYR A 108 -23.85 -0.74 7.27
C TYR A 108 -23.20 0.35 6.39
N PHE A 109 -22.10 0.04 5.72
CA PHE A 109 -21.37 0.98 4.87
C PHE A 109 -21.84 0.97 3.40
N LEU A 110 -22.96 0.33 3.09
CA LEU A 110 -23.45 0.22 1.71
C LEU A 110 -23.75 1.59 1.10
N SER A 111 -24.37 2.50 1.86
CA SER A 111 -24.66 3.87 1.42
C SER A 111 -23.40 4.71 1.15
N ALA A 112 -22.27 4.35 1.76
CA ALA A 112 -20.97 4.96 1.54
C ALA A 112 -20.19 4.29 0.39
N GLY A 113 -20.81 3.38 -0.37
CA GLY A 113 -20.18 2.64 -1.47
C GLY A 113 -19.38 1.41 -1.06
N TYR A 114 -19.36 1.05 0.23
CA TYR A 114 -18.60 -0.09 0.75
C TYR A 114 -19.54 -1.28 1.04
N SER A 115 -20.00 -1.93 -0.04
CA SER A 115 -20.72 -3.20 0.05
C SER A 115 -19.85 -4.30 0.68
N PRO A 116 -20.44 -5.38 1.22
CA PRO A 116 -19.66 -6.49 1.79
C PRO A 116 -18.59 -7.06 0.86
N LEU A 117 -18.92 -7.24 -0.43
CA LEU A 117 -17.97 -7.71 -1.44
C LEU A 117 -16.84 -6.71 -1.70
N THR A 118 -17.16 -5.42 -1.73
CA THR A 118 -16.16 -4.35 -1.92
C THR A 118 -15.18 -4.31 -0.76
N ARG A 119 -15.68 -4.37 0.47
CA ARG A 119 -14.86 -4.43 1.69
C ARG A 119 -14.00 -5.69 1.70
N CYS A 120 -14.57 -6.84 1.36
CA CYS A 120 -13.84 -8.09 1.25
C CYS A 120 -12.62 -7.98 0.34
N ARG A 121 -12.78 -7.45 -0.88
CA ARG A 121 -11.66 -7.26 -1.81
C ARG A 121 -10.61 -6.30 -1.25
N GLN A 122 -11.01 -5.08 -0.91
CA GLN A 122 -10.08 -4.04 -0.46
C GLN A 122 -9.32 -4.42 0.81
N VAL A 123 -9.97 -5.11 1.74
CA VAL A 123 -9.33 -5.52 2.99
C VAL A 123 -8.41 -6.71 2.77
N SER A 124 -8.78 -7.66 1.89
CA SER A 124 -7.88 -8.75 1.51
C SER A 124 -6.62 -8.22 0.82
N ASP A 125 -6.76 -7.24 -0.09
CA ASP A 125 -5.63 -6.58 -0.74
C ASP A 125 -4.71 -5.88 0.28
N LYS A 126 -5.30 -5.25 1.31
CA LYS A 126 -4.52 -4.62 2.39
C LYS A 126 -3.80 -5.64 3.26
N PHE A 127 -4.44 -6.77 3.57
CA PHE A 127 -3.78 -7.87 4.27
C PHE A 127 -2.60 -8.38 3.46
N GLN A 128 -2.79 -8.66 2.16
CA GLN A 128 -1.72 -9.09 1.27
C GLN A 128 -0.58 -8.07 1.23
N PHE A 129 -0.92 -6.78 1.04
CA PHE A 129 0.06 -5.70 1.01
C PHE A 129 0.90 -5.64 2.30
N PHE A 130 0.28 -5.64 3.47
CA PHE A 130 1.05 -5.56 4.73
C PHE A 130 1.81 -6.85 5.05
N TYR A 131 1.31 -7.99 4.60
CA TYR A 131 2.04 -9.26 4.67
C TYR A 131 3.30 -9.19 3.82
N ASP A 132 3.16 -8.77 2.56
CA ASP A 132 4.27 -8.61 1.61
C ASP A 132 5.25 -7.51 2.00
N ASP A 133 4.79 -6.47 2.69
CA ASP A 133 5.64 -5.42 3.24
C ASP A 133 6.35 -5.86 4.54
N GLY A 134 6.01 -7.02 5.10
CA GLY A 134 6.56 -7.52 6.36
C GLY A 134 6.13 -6.69 7.58
N ARG A 135 4.93 -6.10 7.54
CA ARG A 135 4.37 -5.28 8.63
C ARG A 135 3.10 -5.84 9.26
N LEU A 136 2.70 -7.06 8.86
CA LEU A 136 1.55 -7.77 9.38
C LEU A 136 1.93 -8.67 10.56
N ASP A 137 2.67 -8.13 11.53
CA ASP A 137 3.10 -8.90 12.72
C ASP A 137 1.99 -8.91 13.79
N TYR A 138 1.36 -7.75 13.99
CA TYR A 138 0.29 -7.59 14.97
C TYR A 138 -0.94 -6.91 14.38
N ILE A 139 -2.11 -7.39 14.78
CA ILE A 139 -3.38 -6.67 14.60
C ILE A 139 -3.70 -5.89 15.88
N THR A 140 -3.99 -4.61 15.72
CA THR A 140 -4.33 -3.72 16.83
C THR A 140 -5.51 -2.81 16.47
N THR A 141 -5.91 -1.99 17.43
CA THR A 141 -7.04 -1.07 17.31
C THR A 141 -6.55 0.37 17.27
N GLY A 142 -7.29 1.25 16.61
CA GLY A 142 -6.98 2.67 16.59
C GLY A 142 -8.19 3.57 16.36
N ILE A 143 -7.95 4.87 16.35
CA ILE A 143 -8.95 5.88 16.01
C ILE A 143 -8.38 6.69 14.85
N VAL A 144 -9.11 6.76 13.74
CA VAL A 144 -8.80 7.60 12.58
C VAL A 144 -10.05 8.39 12.23
N ASN A 145 -9.95 9.71 12.09
CA ASN A 145 -11.09 10.60 11.81
C ASN A 145 -12.30 10.37 12.75
N ARG A 146 -12.03 10.18 14.05
CA ARG A 146 -13.02 9.88 15.10
C ARG A 146 -13.78 8.56 14.91
N GLN A 147 -13.31 7.67 14.05
CA GLN A 147 -13.88 6.34 13.85
C GLN A 147 -12.93 5.26 14.36
N PRO A 148 -13.45 4.23 15.06
CA PRO A 148 -12.66 3.08 15.46
C PRO A 148 -12.22 2.27 14.24
N VAL A 149 -10.95 1.89 14.20
CA VAL A 149 -10.34 1.14 13.11
C VAL A 149 -9.58 -0.07 13.62
N ILE A 150 -9.47 -1.09 12.75
CA ILE A 150 -8.54 -2.20 12.90
C ILE A 150 -7.31 -1.92 12.05
N CYS A 151 -6.14 -2.07 12.64
CA CYS A 151 -4.85 -1.71 12.05
C CYS A 151 -3.83 -2.82 12.16
N VAL A 152 -2.77 -2.71 11.37
CA VAL A 152 -1.52 -3.45 11.54
C VAL A 152 -0.50 -2.68 12.39
N SER A 153 0.39 -3.41 13.05
CA SER A 153 1.59 -2.91 13.73
C SER A 153 2.72 -3.93 13.58
N SER A 154 3.94 -3.46 13.33
CA SER A 154 5.14 -4.31 13.23
C SER A 154 5.70 -4.76 14.59
N ARG A 155 5.09 -4.34 15.70
CA ARG A 155 5.49 -4.74 17.05
C ARG A 155 4.34 -4.63 18.05
N LYS A 156 4.38 -5.45 19.10
CA LYS A 156 3.48 -5.34 20.24
C LYS A 156 3.63 -3.97 20.91
N GLY A 157 2.51 -3.29 21.19
CA GLY A 157 2.53 -1.94 21.74
C GLY A 157 2.86 -0.83 20.72
N GLY A 158 3.11 -1.17 19.45
CA GLY A 158 3.42 -0.22 18.39
C GLY A 158 2.20 0.60 17.90
N PRO A 159 2.43 1.73 17.19
CA PRO A 159 1.33 2.53 16.68
C PRO A 159 0.52 1.78 15.59
N CYS A 160 -0.68 2.27 15.29
CA CYS A 160 -1.40 1.89 14.06
C CYS A 160 -0.57 2.38 12.86
N GLN A 161 0.14 1.46 12.20
CA GLN A 161 1.00 1.78 11.05
C GLN A 161 0.23 1.72 9.73
N GLY A 162 -0.93 1.07 9.72
CA GLY A 162 -1.77 0.97 8.53
C GLY A 162 -3.16 0.48 8.88
N VAL A 163 -4.18 1.13 8.34
CA VAL A 163 -5.59 0.74 8.54
C VAL A 163 -5.96 -0.39 7.59
N LEU A 164 -6.46 -1.48 8.15
CA LEU A 164 -7.10 -2.56 7.40
C LEU A 164 -8.53 -2.17 7.06
N PHE A 165 -9.34 -1.84 8.07
CA PHE A 165 -10.72 -1.40 7.86
C PHE A 165 -11.26 -0.61 9.06
N THR A 166 -12.33 0.13 8.79
CA THR A 166 -13.07 0.90 9.79
C THR A 166 -14.25 0.10 10.35
N LEU A 167 -14.46 0.25 11.65
CA LEU A 167 -15.58 -0.31 12.39
C LEU A 167 -16.76 0.67 12.40
N LYS A 168 -17.95 0.17 12.72
CA LYS A 168 -19.10 1.05 12.89
C LYS A 168 -18.86 1.98 14.10
N PRO A 169 -19.46 3.17 14.11
CA PRO A 169 -19.43 4.03 15.28
C PRO A 169 -19.89 3.27 16.53
N GLN A 170 -19.28 3.58 17.68
CA GLN A 170 -19.58 3.01 19.00
C GLN A 170 -19.29 1.50 19.17
N GLN A 171 -18.76 0.80 18.16
CA GLN A 171 -18.25 -0.55 18.38
C GLN A 171 -16.95 -0.51 19.20
N ASN A 172 -16.86 -1.36 20.22
CA ASN A 172 -15.61 -1.58 20.94
C ASN A 172 -14.63 -2.32 20.00
N ALA A 173 -13.54 -1.66 19.66
CA ALA A 173 -12.58 -2.22 18.72
C ALA A 173 -11.87 -3.45 19.28
N SER A 174 -11.54 -3.47 20.58
CA SER A 174 -10.85 -4.60 21.21
C SER A 174 -11.74 -5.85 21.24
N GLU A 175 -13.01 -5.68 21.62
CA GLU A 175 -14.01 -6.75 21.58
C GLU A 175 -14.23 -7.25 20.15
N THR A 176 -14.28 -6.33 19.18
CA THR A 176 -14.43 -6.69 17.77
C THR A 176 -13.28 -7.55 17.28
N VAL A 177 -12.03 -7.25 17.68
CA VAL A 177 -10.89 -8.08 17.30
C VAL A 177 -11.01 -9.48 17.92
N GLN A 178 -11.40 -9.59 19.19
CA GLN A 178 -11.62 -10.88 19.85
C GLN A 178 -12.69 -11.72 19.13
N GLN A 179 -13.83 -11.10 18.81
CA GLN A 179 -14.93 -11.77 18.10
C GLN A 179 -14.55 -12.13 16.66
N LEU A 180 -13.83 -11.24 15.97
CA LEU A 180 -13.49 -11.42 14.56
C LEU A 180 -12.54 -12.60 14.34
N PHE A 181 -11.55 -12.73 15.22
CA PHE A 181 -10.55 -13.78 15.14
C PHE A 181 -10.90 -14.99 16.04
N ASP A 182 -12.13 -15.04 16.58
CA ASP A 182 -12.63 -16.06 17.52
C ASP A 182 -11.60 -16.40 18.61
N ILE A 183 -10.98 -15.36 19.15
CA ILE A 183 -9.92 -15.47 20.16
C ILE A 183 -10.60 -15.87 21.46
N ARG A 184 -10.71 -17.16 21.70
CA ARG A 184 -11.07 -17.69 23.01
C ARG A 184 -9.98 -17.24 23.98
N VAL A 185 -10.36 -16.78 25.16
CA VAL A 185 -9.48 -16.26 26.24
C VAL A 185 -8.40 -17.28 26.72
N GLY A 186 -8.28 -18.46 26.09
CA GLY A 186 -7.21 -19.43 26.31
C GLY A 186 -6.23 -19.62 25.13
N ALA A 187 -6.45 -18.98 23.98
CA ALA A 187 -5.55 -19.05 22.82
C ALA A 187 -4.64 -17.81 22.80
N SER A 188 -3.46 -17.94 23.39
CA SER A 188 -2.25 -17.09 23.22
C SER A 188 -2.32 -15.58 23.54
N THR A 189 -3.47 -14.98 23.78
CA THR A 189 -3.57 -13.60 24.29
C THR A 189 -3.86 -13.62 25.77
N GLY A 190 -2.89 -13.17 26.57
CA GLY A 190 -3.07 -12.95 28.02
C GLY A 190 -4.27 -12.06 28.35
N PRO A 191 -4.64 -11.94 29.63
CA PRO A 191 -5.87 -11.28 30.06
C PRO A 191 -6.00 -9.86 29.49
N LEU A 192 -7.15 -9.56 28.88
CA LEU A 192 -7.49 -8.19 28.51
C LEU A 192 -7.96 -7.47 29.76
N TYR A 193 -7.13 -6.56 30.27
CA TYR A 193 -7.52 -5.71 31.39
C TYR A 193 -8.53 -4.66 30.90
N GLU A 194 -9.62 -4.47 31.64
CA GLU A 194 -10.65 -3.45 31.41
C GLU A 194 -10.05 -2.02 31.39
N SER A 195 -8.96 -1.82 32.14
CA SER A 195 -8.13 -0.61 32.20
C SER A 195 -6.95 -0.60 31.22
N GLY A 196 -6.80 -1.65 30.41
CA GLY A 196 -5.62 -1.96 29.62
C GLY A 196 -5.52 -1.21 28.29
N SER A 197 -4.28 -0.94 27.91
CA SER A 197 -3.84 -0.48 26.59
C SER A 197 -4.53 -1.20 25.43
N ARG A 198 -4.54 -0.55 24.25
CA ARG A 198 -4.91 -1.12 22.94
C ARG A 198 -4.63 -2.63 22.85
N PHE A 199 -5.61 -3.39 22.35
CA PHE A 199 -5.46 -4.82 22.10
C PHE A 199 -4.40 -5.08 21.00
N TYR A 200 -3.55 -6.09 21.19
CA TYR A 200 -2.59 -6.54 20.17
C TYR A 200 -2.69 -8.06 20.03
N LEU A 201 -3.11 -8.52 18.86
CA LEU A 201 -3.05 -9.92 18.45
C LEU A 201 -1.77 -10.14 17.66
N ASN A 202 -0.92 -11.08 18.08
CA ASN A 202 0.13 -11.59 17.22
C ASN A 202 -0.52 -12.37 16.08
N PHE A 203 -0.29 -11.90 14.86
CA PHE A 203 -0.98 -12.44 13.70
C PHE A 203 -0.41 -13.80 13.26
N ASN A 204 0.89 -14.04 13.47
CA ASN A 204 1.49 -15.33 13.17
C ASN A 204 0.94 -16.42 14.11
N ASP A 205 0.85 -16.13 15.41
CA ASP A 205 0.26 -17.06 16.39
C ASP A 205 -1.20 -17.37 16.06
N TYR A 206 -1.95 -16.37 15.57
CA TYR A 206 -3.32 -16.58 15.09
C TYR A 206 -3.38 -17.57 13.93
N ILE A 207 -2.55 -17.36 12.88
CA ILE A 207 -2.52 -18.23 11.71
C ILE A 207 -2.09 -19.66 12.09
N GLU A 208 -1.08 -19.80 12.95
CA GLU A 208 -0.64 -21.11 13.46
C GLU A 208 -1.74 -21.83 14.25
N GLY A 209 -2.53 -21.08 15.02
CA GLY A 209 -3.69 -21.60 15.74
C GLY A 209 -4.79 -22.16 14.84
N LEU A 210 -4.86 -21.73 13.57
CA LEU A 210 -5.82 -22.26 12.59
C LEU A 210 -5.47 -23.69 12.14
N PHE A 211 -4.22 -24.14 12.31
CA PHE A 211 -3.78 -25.48 11.90
C PHE A 211 -4.14 -26.56 12.94
N ASN A 212 -4.29 -26.17 14.21
CA ASN A 212 -4.39 -27.09 15.33
C ASN A 212 -5.84 -27.39 15.78
N ASN A 213 -6.84 -26.99 14.97
CA ASN A 213 -8.27 -27.21 15.20
C ASN A 213 -8.91 -27.91 14.01
#